data_AF-A0A955IIL5-F1
#
_entry.id   AF-A0A955IIL5-F1
#
_cell.length_a   1.000
_cell.length_b   1.000
_cell.length_c   1.000
_cell.angle_alpha   90.00
_cell.angle_beta   90.00
_cell.angle_gamma   90.00
#
_symmetry.space_group_name_H-M   'P 1'
#
loop_
_entity.id
_entity.type
_entity.pdbx_description
1 polymer ?
#
loop_
_entity_poly.entity_id
_entity_poly.type
_entity_poly.pdbx_seq_one_letter_code
_entity_poly.pdbx_strand_id
1 'polypeptide(L)'
;MTRARRRRGFSLFEALLALALIASLSGVVFTFLFNLGRQRTALDSEAASLQGAEALFDAVETDLNAVIAGDAAAGAGIVGDETSLRLLTRQVAPPMPGVGVPLSADLQGVSYTFDEQTGEIEARRWSEIDPSSEASSIIATNVERVRLRYFDGRSWSASFRSLSDGGLPVAIELAVWFGGSSGAVGGLDAAGAGRASPQAPGFADAFDPDDPTAGLFGDPMAGGFEDELPEATGEPLPPPDRVRTIVIPDGPIAAWRGA
;
A
#
# COMPACT_ATOMS: atom_id res chain seq x y z
N MET A 1 40.73 -48.51 -52.42
CA MET A 1 39.27 -48.51 -52.15
C MET A 1 38.88 -47.21 -51.48
N THR A 2 38.48 -46.21 -52.27
CA THR A 2 38.09 -44.87 -51.81
C THR A 2 36.59 -44.82 -51.59
N ARG A 3 36.17 -44.78 -50.31
CA ARG A 3 34.75 -44.71 -49.91
C ARG A 3 34.21 -43.32 -50.30
N ALA A 4 33.36 -43.25 -51.32
CA ALA A 4 32.68 -42.01 -51.69
C ALA A 4 31.81 -41.53 -50.51
N ARG A 5 32.16 -40.37 -49.95
CA ARG A 5 31.38 -39.67 -48.93
C ARG A 5 30.06 -39.22 -49.57
N ARG A 6 28.96 -39.90 -49.25
CA ARG A 6 27.61 -39.40 -49.58
C ARG A 6 27.40 -38.08 -48.83
N ARG A 7 27.40 -36.97 -49.57
CA ARG A 7 26.89 -35.69 -49.06
C ARG A 7 25.38 -35.83 -48.97
N ARG A 8 24.86 -36.06 -47.77
CA ARG A 8 23.42 -36.00 -47.50
C ARG A 8 23.07 -34.52 -47.34
N GLY A 9 22.35 -33.95 -48.31
CA GLY A 9 21.74 -32.64 -48.17
C GLY A 9 20.61 -32.71 -47.15
N PHE A 10 20.46 -31.67 -46.34
CA PHE A 10 19.38 -31.54 -45.36
C PHE A 10 18.01 -31.58 -46.05
N SER A 11 17.07 -32.33 -45.48
CA SER A 11 15.69 -32.37 -45.96
C SER A 11 14.99 -31.04 -45.63
N LEU A 12 14.17 -30.53 -46.56
CA LEU A 12 13.37 -29.31 -46.36
C LEU A 12 12.46 -29.45 -45.12
N PHE A 13 11.95 -30.66 -44.86
CA PHE A 13 11.17 -30.97 -43.66
C PHE A 13 11.98 -30.82 -42.37
N GLU A 14 13.25 -31.20 -42.40
CA GLU A 14 14.13 -31.14 -41.22
C GLU A 14 14.49 -29.68 -40.88
N ALA A 15 14.68 -28.84 -41.91
CA ALA A 15 14.86 -27.41 -41.73
C ALA A 15 13.60 -26.75 -41.15
N LEU A 16 12.40 -27.13 -41.62
CA LEU A 16 11.14 -26.62 -41.07
C LEU A 16 10.92 -27.08 -39.62
N LEU A 17 11.24 -28.33 -39.29
CA LEU A 17 11.16 -28.83 -37.93
C LEU A 17 12.14 -28.07 -37.00
N ALA A 18 13.38 -27.86 -37.45
CA ALA A 18 14.35 -27.08 -36.68
C ALA A 18 13.86 -25.65 -36.44
N LEU A 19 13.29 -24.99 -37.45
CA LEU A 19 12.71 -23.65 -37.31
C LEU A 19 11.53 -23.64 -36.34
N ALA A 20 10.64 -24.64 -36.40
CA ALA A 20 9.50 -24.75 -35.49
C ALA A 20 9.97 -24.95 -34.04
N LEU A 21 10.99 -25.79 -33.81
CA LEU A 21 11.58 -26.00 -32.49
C LEU A 21 12.28 -24.75 -31.95
N ILE A 22 13.02 -24.03 -32.81
CA ILE A 22 13.65 -22.76 -32.43
C ILE A 22 12.58 -21.74 -32.05
N ALA A 23 11.53 -21.58 -32.87
CA ALA A 23 10.44 -20.66 -32.59
C ALA A 23 9.72 -20.99 -31.28
N SER A 24 9.45 -22.28 -31.03
CA SER A 24 8.85 -22.75 -29.78
C SER A 24 9.75 -22.45 -28.57
N LEU A 25 11.05 -22.76 -28.67
CA LEU A 25 12.00 -22.50 -27.60
C LEU A 25 12.12 -21.00 -27.30
N SER A 26 12.21 -20.17 -28.35
CA SER A 26 12.21 -18.72 -28.22
C SER A 26 10.95 -18.19 -27.54
N GLY A 27 9.78 -18.77 -27.85
CA GLY A 27 8.53 -18.43 -27.19
C GLY A 27 8.57 -18.69 -25.68
N VAL A 28 9.04 -19.87 -25.26
CA VAL A 28 9.16 -20.22 -23.83
C VAL A 28 10.12 -19.27 -23.11
N VAL A 29 11.27 -18.98 -23.71
CA VAL A 29 12.24 -18.04 -23.13
C VAL A 29 11.63 -16.65 -22.97
N PHE A 30 10.89 -16.18 -23.97
CA PHE A 30 10.25 -14.86 -23.92
C PHE A 30 9.19 -14.78 -22.82
N THR A 31 8.34 -15.79 -22.67
CA THR A 31 7.36 -15.89 -21.57
C THR A 31 8.05 -15.91 -20.21
N PHE A 32 9.14 -16.68 -20.07
CA PHE A 32 9.91 -16.73 -18.83
C PHE A 32 10.50 -15.36 -18.45
N LEU A 33 11.07 -14.63 -19.42
CA LEU A 33 11.64 -13.30 -19.16
C LEU A 33 10.58 -12.30 -18.71
N PHE A 34 9.37 -12.32 -19.26
CA PHE A 34 8.27 -11.48 -18.78
C PHE A 34 7.77 -11.87 -17.40
N ASN A 35 7.71 -13.17 -17.10
CA ASN A 35 7.32 -13.64 -15.77
C ASN A 35 8.34 -13.18 -14.73
N LEU A 36 9.63 -13.28 -15.03
CA LEU A 36 10.69 -12.79 -14.16
C LEU A 36 10.62 -11.28 -13.95
N GLY A 37 10.31 -10.51 -15.00
CA GLY A 37 10.09 -9.06 -14.90
C GLY A 37 8.94 -8.71 -13.96
N ARG A 38 7.77 -9.35 -14.13
CA ARG A 38 6.60 -9.14 -13.26
C ARG A 38 6.87 -9.54 -11.82
N GLN A 39 7.54 -10.68 -11.61
CA GLN A 39 7.91 -11.15 -10.28
C GLN A 39 8.85 -10.17 -9.57
N ARG A 40 9.82 -9.61 -10.30
CA ARG A 40 10.71 -8.58 -9.74
C ARG A 40 9.95 -7.33 -9.35
N THR A 41 9.08 -6.80 -10.21
CA THR A 41 8.28 -5.61 -9.88
C THR A 41 7.38 -5.83 -8.66
N ALA A 42 6.78 -7.02 -8.53
CA ALA A 42 5.99 -7.37 -7.35
C ALA A 42 6.83 -7.39 -6.07
N LEU A 43 8.02 -8.00 -6.11
CA LEU A 43 8.95 -8.03 -4.98
C LEU A 43 9.45 -6.64 -4.59
N ASP A 44 9.74 -5.78 -5.59
CA ASP A 44 10.17 -4.40 -5.34
C ASP A 44 9.05 -3.59 -4.66
N SER A 45 7.79 -3.78 -5.10
CA SER A 45 6.61 -3.15 -4.49
C SER A 45 6.39 -3.62 -3.05
N GLU A 46 6.49 -4.94 -2.81
CA GLU A 46 6.30 -5.51 -1.48
C GLU A 46 7.40 -5.08 -0.51
N ALA A 47 8.65 -5.01 -0.98
CA ALA A 47 9.76 -4.48 -0.19
C ALA A 47 9.54 -3.00 0.18
N ALA A 48 9.04 -2.17 -0.75
CA ALA A 48 8.73 -0.78 -0.49
C ALA A 48 7.59 -0.63 0.55
N SER A 49 6.53 -1.42 0.43
CA SER A 49 5.44 -1.45 1.42
C SER A 49 5.92 -1.84 2.82
N LEU A 50 6.78 -2.85 2.93
CA LEU A 50 7.36 -3.27 4.21
C LEU A 50 8.26 -2.20 4.83
N GLN A 51 9.13 -1.58 4.04
CA GLN A 51 9.99 -0.49 4.49
C GLN A 51 9.18 0.73 4.92
N GLY A 52 8.14 1.09 4.17
CA GLY A 52 7.22 2.18 4.51
C GLY A 52 6.46 1.91 5.81
N ALA A 53 6.01 0.67 6.03
CA ALA A 53 5.36 0.26 7.28
C ALA A 53 6.29 0.42 8.49
N GLU A 54 7.53 -0.07 8.38
CA GLU A 54 8.52 0.00 9.45
C GLU A 54 8.89 1.46 9.76
N ALA A 55 9.16 2.26 8.72
CA ALA A 55 9.44 3.69 8.87
C ALA A 55 8.27 4.44 9.53
N LEU A 56 7.03 4.16 9.14
CA LEU A 56 5.84 4.75 9.75
C LEU A 56 5.72 4.38 11.22
N PHE A 57 5.83 3.10 11.57
CA PHE A 57 5.69 2.66 12.95
C PHE A 57 6.76 3.25 13.85
N ASP A 58 8.01 3.25 13.40
CA ASP A 58 9.12 3.78 14.18
C ASP A 58 9.03 5.31 14.33
N ALA A 59 8.56 6.02 13.30
CA ALA A 59 8.34 7.46 13.38
C ALA A 59 7.19 7.81 14.33
N VAL A 60 6.05 7.14 14.22
CA VAL A 60 4.90 7.33 15.13
C VAL A 60 5.29 6.97 16.56
N GLU A 61 6.02 5.88 16.77
CA GLU A 61 6.48 5.46 18.10
C GLU A 61 7.47 6.47 18.71
N THR A 62 8.41 6.98 17.91
CA THR A 62 9.35 8.02 18.34
C THR A 62 8.61 9.28 18.78
N ASP A 63 7.64 9.73 17.98
CA ASP A 63 6.87 10.94 18.30
C ASP A 63 5.93 10.73 19.50
N LEU A 64 5.33 9.55 19.64
CA LEU A 64 4.50 9.19 20.80
C LEU A 64 5.29 9.09 22.10
N ASN A 65 6.57 8.70 22.04
CA ASN A 65 7.45 8.74 23.22
C ASN A 65 7.76 10.17 23.69
N ALA A 66 7.62 11.16 22.80
CA ALA A 66 7.88 12.56 23.06
C ALA A 66 6.59 13.41 23.18
N VAL A 67 5.41 12.79 23.10
CA VAL A 67 4.15 13.50 23.09
C VAL A 67 3.84 14.12 24.45
N ILE A 68 3.25 15.30 24.45
CA ILE A 68 2.71 15.94 25.66
C ILE A 68 1.20 16.07 25.54
N ALA A 69 0.47 16.14 26.67
CA ALA A 69 -1.00 16.25 26.65
C ALA A 69 -1.52 17.58 26.08
N GLY A 70 -0.67 18.61 26.06
CA GLY A 70 -1.06 19.98 25.72
C GLY A 70 -1.86 20.66 26.85
N ASP A 71 -2.27 21.90 26.60
CA ASP A 71 -3.09 22.70 27.51
C ASP A 71 -3.95 23.72 26.75
N ALA A 72 -4.66 24.61 27.46
CA ALA A 72 -5.51 25.61 26.83
C ALA A 72 -4.74 26.65 25.98
N ALA A 73 -3.42 26.81 26.20
CA ALA A 73 -2.58 27.76 25.48
C ALA A 73 -1.90 27.12 24.26
N ALA A 74 -1.39 25.90 24.40
CA ALA A 74 -0.72 25.14 23.33
C ALA A 74 -1.67 24.29 22.48
N GLY A 75 -2.92 24.11 22.92
CA GLY A 75 -3.90 23.24 22.28
C GLY A 75 -3.78 21.78 22.72
N ALA A 76 -4.56 20.92 22.08
CA ALA A 76 -4.57 19.48 22.37
C ALA A 76 -3.27 18.81 21.93
N GLY A 77 -2.71 18.00 22.81
CA GLY A 77 -1.47 17.26 22.58
C GLY A 77 -1.58 16.12 21.58
N ILE A 78 -2.72 15.42 21.61
CA ILE A 78 -3.13 14.45 20.59
C ILE A 78 -4.49 14.85 20.07
N VAL A 79 -4.62 14.86 18.74
CA VAL A 79 -5.88 14.92 18.00
C VAL A 79 -5.80 13.91 16.88
N GLY A 80 -6.75 13.00 16.80
CA GLY A 80 -6.79 12.07 15.68
C GLY A 80 -8.12 11.38 15.50
N ASP A 81 -8.28 10.82 14.31
CA ASP A 81 -9.35 9.94 13.89
C ASP A 81 -8.74 8.64 13.33
N GLU A 82 -9.47 7.89 12.49
CA GLU A 82 -9.02 6.60 11.96
C GLU A 82 -7.89 6.72 10.93
N THR A 83 -7.73 7.87 10.27
CA THR A 83 -6.80 8.03 9.14
C THR A 83 -5.83 9.20 9.31
N SER A 84 -6.00 10.00 10.35
CA SER A 84 -5.12 11.11 10.68
C SER A 84 -4.74 11.13 12.16
N LEU A 85 -3.48 11.48 12.41
CA LEU A 85 -2.93 11.63 13.76
C LEU A 85 -2.09 12.91 13.81
N ARG A 86 -2.49 13.86 14.64
CA ARG A 86 -1.71 15.05 15.00
C ARG A 86 -1.21 14.91 16.43
N LEU A 87 0.08 15.17 16.61
CA LEU A 87 0.81 15.10 17.86
C LEU A 87 1.48 16.45 18.14
N LEU A 88 1.53 16.80 19.42
CA LEU A 88 2.35 17.87 19.95
C LEU A 88 3.48 17.22 20.76
N THR A 89 4.71 17.43 20.32
CA THR A 89 5.88 16.72 20.85
C THR A 89 6.91 17.69 21.40
N ARG A 90 7.69 17.22 22.38
CA ARG A 90 8.92 17.90 22.84
C ARG A 90 10.13 17.32 22.10
N GLN A 91 10.85 18.12 21.34
CA GLN A 91 12.10 17.71 20.69
C GLN A 91 13.26 18.61 21.09
N VAL A 92 14.26 17.99 21.74
CA VAL A 92 15.49 18.68 22.10
C VAL A 92 16.31 18.92 20.83
N ALA A 93 16.24 20.13 20.29
CA ALA A 93 17.17 20.59 19.29
C ALA A 93 18.57 20.74 19.93
N PRO A 94 19.62 20.09 19.41
CA PRO A 94 20.97 20.31 19.91
C PRO A 94 21.35 21.79 19.75
N PRO A 95 22.04 22.40 20.74
CA PRO A 95 22.39 23.81 20.67
C PRO A 95 23.28 24.07 19.44
N MET A 96 22.80 24.89 18.51
CA MET A 96 23.63 25.36 17.40
C MET A 96 24.61 26.44 17.91
N PRO A 97 25.92 26.34 17.61
CA PRO A 97 26.88 27.35 18.02
C PRO A 97 26.50 28.74 17.50
N GLY A 98 26.35 29.70 18.40
CA GLY A 98 26.09 31.11 18.06
C GLY A 98 24.63 31.57 18.10
N VAL A 99 23.67 30.68 18.38
CA VAL A 99 22.25 31.04 18.58
C VAL A 99 21.87 30.74 20.03
N GLY A 100 21.59 31.79 20.82
CA GLY A 100 21.08 31.62 22.18
C GLY A 100 19.75 30.89 22.15
N VAL A 101 19.60 29.80 22.91
CA VAL A 101 18.43 28.92 22.83
C VAL A 101 17.30 29.50 23.67
N PRO A 102 16.18 29.97 23.08
CA PRO A 102 14.95 30.11 23.86
C PRO A 102 14.41 28.70 24.16
N LEU A 103 14.15 28.44 25.45
CA LEU A 103 13.58 27.17 25.97
C LEU A 103 12.25 26.77 25.30
N SER A 104 11.59 27.67 24.60
CA SER A 104 10.35 27.40 23.85
C SER A 104 10.60 26.75 22.48
N ALA A 105 11.84 26.72 21.97
CA ALA A 105 12.22 26.10 20.69
C ALA A 105 12.10 24.55 20.65
N ASP A 106 11.55 23.96 21.70
CA ASP A 106 11.43 22.52 21.95
C ASP A 106 10.05 21.97 21.50
N LEU A 107 9.05 22.84 21.27
CA LEU A 107 7.70 22.40 20.93
C LEU A 107 7.52 22.24 19.41
N GLN A 108 7.24 21.02 18.98
CA GLN A 108 7.00 20.69 17.57
C GLN A 108 5.65 20.02 17.39
N GLY A 109 4.96 20.43 16.33
CA GLY A 109 3.80 19.73 15.83
C GLY A 109 4.21 18.69 14.78
N VAL A 110 3.58 17.52 14.85
CA VAL A 110 3.73 16.46 13.87
C VAL A 110 2.34 16.00 13.45
N SER A 111 2.15 15.72 12.16
CA SER A 111 0.94 15.07 11.67
C SER A 111 1.25 13.95 10.70
N TYR A 112 0.50 12.85 10.82
CA TYR A 112 0.45 11.74 9.87
C TYR A 112 -0.94 11.72 9.25
N THR A 113 -1.01 11.77 7.93
CA THR A 113 -2.28 11.79 7.19
C THR A 113 -2.24 10.77 6.07
N PHE A 114 -3.23 9.88 6.03
CA PHE A 114 -3.44 8.97 4.91
C PHE A 114 -4.29 9.65 3.83
N ASP A 115 -3.81 9.61 2.59
CA ASP A 115 -4.54 10.01 1.40
C ASP A 115 -5.01 8.76 0.65
N GLU A 116 -6.33 8.53 0.68
CA GLU A 116 -6.97 7.37 0.04
C GLU A 116 -6.90 7.40 -1.49
N GLN A 117 -6.76 8.58 -2.11
CA GLN A 117 -6.68 8.71 -3.56
C GLN A 117 -5.31 8.31 -4.10
N THR A 118 -4.25 8.65 -3.37
CA THR A 118 -2.86 8.36 -3.76
C THR A 118 -2.32 7.07 -3.14
N GLY A 119 -2.93 6.60 -2.04
CA GLY A 119 -2.42 5.48 -1.25
C GLY A 119 -1.14 5.84 -0.51
N GLU A 120 -0.95 7.12 -0.19
CA GLU A 120 0.25 7.64 0.46
C GLU A 120 -0.05 8.05 1.91
N ILE A 121 0.93 7.87 2.78
CA ILE A 121 0.92 8.45 4.12
C ILE A 121 1.94 9.58 4.14
N GLU A 122 1.45 10.79 4.39
CA GLU A 122 2.26 11.99 4.51
C GLU A 122 2.56 12.27 5.99
N ALA A 123 3.84 12.51 6.29
CA ALA A 123 4.28 13.04 7.56
C ALA A 123 4.64 14.52 7.39
N ARG A 124 3.97 15.40 8.16
CA ARG A 124 4.31 16.83 8.25
C ARG A 124 4.85 17.16 9.62
N ARG A 125 5.86 18.03 9.68
CA ARG A 125 6.47 18.50 10.93
C ARG A 125 6.65 20.01 10.86
N TRP A 126 6.39 20.70 11.96
CA TRP A 126 6.59 22.15 12.08
C TRP A 126 6.97 22.53 13.51
N SER A 127 7.66 23.67 13.65
CA SER A 127 7.82 24.35 14.93
C SER A 127 6.56 25.14 15.27
N GLU A 128 6.06 25.03 16.49
CA GLU A 128 4.93 25.85 16.97
C GLU A 128 5.30 27.33 17.12
N ILE A 129 6.60 27.66 17.13
CA ILE A 129 7.08 29.06 17.19
C ILE A 129 7.31 29.64 15.80
N ASP A 130 7.79 28.81 14.87
CA ASP A 130 8.08 29.22 13.51
C ASP A 130 7.29 28.36 12.52
N PRO A 131 6.06 28.77 12.16
CA PRO A 131 5.24 28.06 11.19
C PRO A 131 5.89 27.95 9.80
N SER A 132 6.89 28.78 9.47
CA SER A 132 7.60 28.68 8.18
C SER A 132 8.57 27.50 8.11
N SER A 133 8.82 26.83 9.24
CA SER A 133 9.64 25.62 9.33
C SER A 133 8.93 24.33 8.90
N GLU A 134 7.69 24.44 8.38
CA GLU A 134 6.92 23.27 7.96
C GLU A 134 7.66 22.46 6.88
N ALA A 135 7.82 21.18 7.16
CA ALA A 135 8.41 20.21 6.25
C ALA A 135 7.46 19.01 6.10
N SER A 136 7.28 18.57 4.86
CA SER A 136 6.46 17.42 4.48
C SER A 136 7.31 16.35 3.80
N SER A 137 6.99 15.09 4.06
CA SER A 137 7.57 13.93 3.39
C SER A 137 6.58 12.77 3.31
N ILE A 138 6.59 12.03 2.20
CA ILE A 138 5.86 10.76 2.08
C ILE A 138 6.64 9.66 2.79
N ILE A 139 6.03 9.02 3.79
CA ILE A 139 6.69 8.01 4.64
C ILE A 139 6.34 6.58 4.23
N ALA A 140 5.15 6.38 3.66
CA ALA A 140 4.70 5.10 3.14
C ALA A 140 3.88 5.31 1.88
N THR A 141 3.98 4.36 0.95
CA THR A 141 3.24 4.34 -0.31
C THR A 141 2.56 2.97 -0.48
N ASN A 142 1.70 2.87 -1.49
CA ASN A 142 0.96 1.64 -1.80
C ASN A 142 0.07 1.17 -0.63
N VAL A 143 -0.41 2.11 0.17
CA VAL A 143 -1.31 1.85 1.29
C VAL A 143 -2.74 1.85 0.77
N GLU A 144 -3.46 0.75 0.97
CA GLU A 144 -4.87 0.64 0.60
C GLU A 144 -5.77 1.19 1.71
N ARG A 145 -5.40 0.97 2.98
CA ARG A 145 -6.18 1.42 4.12
C ARG A 145 -5.30 1.64 5.34
N VAL A 146 -5.71 2.59 6.18
CA VAL A 146 -5.17 2.82 7.53
C VAL A 146 -6.32 2.78 8.53
N ARG A 147 -6.04 2.28 9.73
CA ARG A 147 -6.93 2.44 10.88
C ARG A 147 -6.13 2.74 12.14
N LEU A 148 -6.44 3.88 12.73
CA LEU A 148 -6.00 4.30 14.05
C LEU A 148 -7.11 4.07 15.08
N ARG A 149 -6.74 3.53 16.23
CA ARG A 149 -7.64 3.42 17.39
C ARG A 149 -6.93 3.86 18.65
N TYR A 150 -7.69 4.40 19.59
CA TYR A 150 -7.16 5.03 20.80
C TYR A 150 -7.73 4.32 22.03
N PHE A 151 -6.86 3.88 22.93
CA PHE A 151 -7.28 3.19 24.15
C PHE A 151 -7.22 4.13 25.35
N ASP A 152 -8.36 4.40 25.98
CA ASP A 152 -8.45 5.28 27.16
C ASP A 152 -8.15 4.56 28.49
N GLY A 153 -7.80 3.26 28.42
CA GLY A 153 -7.61 2.39 29.57
C GLY A 153 -8.81 1.49 29.89
N ARG A 154 -9.94 1.68 29.20
CA ARG A 154 -11.17 0.87 29.35
C ARG A 154 -11.69 0.37 28.01
N SER A 155 -11.70 1.24 27.01
CA SER A 155 -12.27 0.96 25.69
C SER A 155 -11.44 1.59 24.58
N TRP A 156 -11.59 1.03 23.40
CA TRP A 156 -10.96 1.53 22.19
C TRP A 156 -11.95 2.42 21.42
N SER A 157 -11.53 3.62 21.05
CA SER A 157 -12.29 4.56 20.22
C SER A 157 -11.62 4.75 18.84
N ALA A 158 -12.41 5.20 17.87
CA ALA A 158 -11.96 5.54 16.52
C ALA A 158 -11.37 6.96 16.42
N SER A 159 -11.61 7.79 17.43
CA SER A 159 -11.09 9.16 17.51
C SER A 159 -10.74 9.52 18.95
N PHE A 160 -9.85 10.51 19.10
CA PHE A 160 -9.39 10.97 20.40
C PHE A 160 -8.97 12.43 20.34
N ARG A 161 -9.24 13.18 21.41
CA ARG A 161 -8.73 14.53 21.59
C ARG A 161 -8.39 14.76 23.05
N SER A 162 -7.09 14.75 23.33
CA SER A 162 -6.51 14.84 24.67
C SER A 162 -7.07 15.95 25.57
N LEU A 163 -7.34 17.14 25.03
CA LEU A 163 -7.88 18.25 25.80
C LEU A 163 -9.33 18.03 26.25
N SER A 164 -10.17 17.41 25.40
CA SER A 164 -11.55 17.06 25.78
C SER A 164 -11.63 15.80 26.63
N ASP A 165 -10.70 14.87 26.43
CA ASP A 165 -10.63 13.61 27.16
C ASP A 165 -9.87 13.73 28.50
N GLY A 166 -9.28 14.90 28.77
CA GLY A 166 -8.64 15.24 30.04
C GLY A 166 -7.26 14.59 30.26
N GLY A 167 -6.62 14.09 29.21
CA GLY A 167 -5.33 13.42 29.28
C GLY A 167 -4.92 12.75 27.96
N LEU A 168 -3.78 12.05 27.98
CA LEU A 168 -3.33 11.22 26.87
C LEU A 168 -4.07 9.86 26.88
N PRO A 169 -4.23 9.18 25.73
CA PRO A 169 -4.64 7.79 25.74
C PRO A 169 -3.54 6.93 26.37
N VAL A 170 -3.90 5.72 26.81
CA VAL A 170 -2.94 4.73 27.30
C VAL A 170 -2.13 4.13 26.14
N ALA A 171 -2.79 3.87 25.01
CA ALA A 171 -2.17 3.30 23.83
C ALA A 171 -2.88 3.73 22.54
N ILE A 172 -2.16 3.64 21.42
CA ILE A 172 -2.71 3.80 20.08
C ILE A 172 -2.42 2.52 19.28
N GLU A 173 -3.42 1.99 18.59
CA GLU A 173 -3.27 0.92 17.61
C GLU A 173 -3.23 1.55 16.22
N LEU A 174 -2.17 1.28 15.46
CA LEU A 174 -2.05 1.62 14.06
C LEU A 174 -2.05 0.34 13.24
N ALA A 175 -3.06 0.19 12.39
CA ALA A 175 -3.22 -0.91 11.46
C ALA A 175 -3.13 -0.40 10.01
N VAL A 176 -2.41 -1.12 9.15
CA VAL A 176 -2.15 -0.76 7.76
C VAL A 176 -2.43 -1.96 6.86
N TRP A 177 -3.09 -1.69 5.74
CA TRP A 177 -3.31 -2.62 4.63
C TRP A 177 -2.63 -2.08 3.38
N PHE A 178 -1.93 -2.92 2.64
CA PHE A 178 -1.22 -2.55 1.42
C PHE A 178 -1.93 -3.09 0.18
N GLY A 179 -1.92 -2.27 -0.88
CA GLY A 179 -2.48 -2.63 -2.16
C GLY A 179 -1.61 -3.66 -2.86
N GLY A 180 -2.11 -4.88 -3.03
CA GLY A 180 -1.44 -5.92 -3.81
C GLY A 180 -0.57 -6.87 -2.99
N SER A 181 -0.95 -8.15 -3.06
CA SER A 181 -0.32 -9.36 -2.50
C SER A 181 -0.90 -9.93 -1.20
N SER A 182 -2.10 -9.55 -0.78
CA SER A 182 -2.90 -10.46 0.07
C SER A 182 -3.40 -11.64 -0.77
N GLY A 183 -2.61 -12.72 -0.82
CA GLY A 183 -3.13 -14.08 -1.04
C GLY A 183 -2.89 -14.80 -2.38
N ALA A 184 -1.90 -14.42 -3.21
CA ALA A 184 -1.58 -15.19 -4.42
C ALA A 184 -0.08 -15.38 -4.67
N VAL A 185 0.66 -15.83 -3.66
CA VAL A 185 1.82 -16.72 -3.91
C VAL A 185 1.26 -18.13 -4.14
N GLY A 186 0.38 -18.24 -5.14
CA GLY A 186 -0.18 -19.50 -5.61
C GLY A 186 0.86 -20.15 -6.51
N GLY A 187 1.48 -21.19 -5.96
CA GLY A 187 2.28 -22.23 -6.60
C GLY A 187 2.59 -22.06 -8.08
N LEU A 188 3.88 -22.13 -8.40
CA LEU A 188 4.31 -22.80 -9.62
C LEU A 188 3.77 -24.24 -9.57
N ASP A 189 2.53 -24.44 -10.02
CA ASP A 189 2.00 -25.74 -10.37
C ASP A 189 2.81 -26.25 -11.57
N ALA A 190 3.94 -26.87 -11.26
CA ALA A 190 4.71 -27.73 -12.16
C ALA A 190 3.97 -29.06 -12.44
N ALA A 191 2.64 -29.06 -12.36
CA ALA A 191 1.74 -30.16 -12.67
C ALA A 191 0.70 -29.73 -13.73
N GLY A 192 1.16 -29.07 -14.80
CA GLY A 192 0.32 -28.60 -15.90
C GLY A 192 0.97 -28.70 -17.28
N ALA A 193 2.04 -29.49 -17.44
CA ALA A 193 2.57 -29.81 -18.77
C ALA A 193 1.70 -30.90 -19.43
N GLY A 194 0.47 -30.54 -19.80
CA GLY A 194 -0.40 -31.42 -20.56
C GLY A 194 -1.89 -31.21 -20.34
N ARG A 195 -2.45 -30.11 -20.85
CA ARG A 195 -3.72 -30.04 -21.63
C ARG A 195 -4.19 -28.58 -21.75
N ALA A 196 -4.85 -28.32 -22.88
CA ALA A 196 -5.50 -27.08 -23.31
C ALA A 196 -4.58 -25.96 -23.80
N SER A 197 -4.33 -25.97 -25.12
CA SER A 197 -4.07 -24.73 -25.87
C SER A 197 -5.25 -23.77 -25.70
N PRO A 198 -5.05 -22.50 -25.32
CA PRO A 198 -5.99 -21.45 -25.66
C PRO A 198 -5.87 -21.24 -27.17
N GLN A 199 -6.96 -21.51 -27.88
CA GLN A 199 -7.12 -21.10 -29.26
C GLN A 199 -7.02 -19.58 -29.28
N ALA A 200 -5.90 -19.04 -29.74
CA ALA A 200 -5.82 -17.62 -30.08
C ALA A 200 -6.90 -17.36 -31.15
N PRO A 201 -7.76 -16.35 -31.02
CA PRO A 201 -8.63 -15.96 -32.12
C PRO A 201 -7.72 -15.55 -33.28
N GLY A 202 -7.87 -16.26 -34.39
CA GLY A 202 -7.14 -15.99 -35.62
C GLY A 202 -7.52 -14.60 -36.12
N PHE A 203 -6.53 -13.87 -36.63
CA PHE A 203 -6.64 -12.57 -37.28
C PHE A 203 -7.47 -12.59 -38.60
N ALA A 204 -8.34 -13.60 -38.79
CA ALA A 204 -9.08 -13.87 -40.02
C ALA A 204 -10.62 -13.75 -39.88
N ASP A 205 -11.17 -13.56 -38.68
CA ASP A 205 -12.63 -13.47 -38.47
C ASP A 205 -13.15 -12.03 -38.31
N ALA A 206 -12.34 -11.00 -38.62
CA ALA A 206 -12.70 -9.60 -38.36
C ALA A 206 -13.47 -8.90 -39.50
N PHE A 207 -13.94 -9.61 -40.54
CA PHE A 207 -14.73 -8.99 -41.60
C PHE A 207 -15.69 -10.01 -42.23
N ASP A 208 -16.94 -10.04 -41.72
CA ASP A 208 -18.07 -10.65 -42.41
C ASP A 208 -18.82 -9.54 -43.18
N PRO A 209 -18.68 -9.44 -44.51
CA PRO A 209 -19.34 -8.40 -45.31
C PRO A 209 -20.85 -8.60 -45.45
N ASP A 210 -21.43 -9.69 -44.93
CA ASP A 210 -22.86 -10.02 -45.07
C ASP A 210 -23.63 -10.02 -43.74
N ASP A 211 -23.10 -9.45 -42.64
CA ASP A 211 -23.81 -9.35 -41.35
C ASP A 211 -25.02 -8.38 -41.41
N PRO A 212 -26.27 -8.89 -41.33
CA PRO A 212 -27.48 -8.07 -41.42
C PRO A 212 -27.87 -7.40 -40.09
N THR A 213 -27.05 -7.50 -39.03
CA THR A 213 -27.36 -6.92 -37.71
C THR A 213 -26.85 -5.50 -37.47
N ALA A 214 -26.14 -4.91 -38.44
CA ALA A 214 -25.65 -3.52 -38.39
C ALA A 214 -26.76 -2.42 -38.35
N GLY A 215 -28.04 -2.81 -38.31
CA GLY A 215 -29.19 -1.90 -38.23
C GLY A 215 -29.98 -1.93 -36.91
N LEU A 216 -29.53 -2.63 -35.86
CA LEU A 216 -30.30 -2.81 -34.61
C LEU A 216 -30.01 -1.77 -33.51
N PHE A 217 -29.34 -0.67 -33.82
CA PHE A 217 -29.22 0.49 -32.92
C PHE A 217 -30.42 1.43 -33.10
N GLY A 218 -31.54 1.06 -32.46
CA GLY A 218 -32.66 1.96 -32.17
C GLY A 218 -32.44 2.73 -30.87
N ASP A 219 -32.98 3.94 -30.82
CA ASP A 219 -32.75 5.07 -29.90
C ASP A 219 -32.60 4.79 -28.38
N PRO A 220 -31.87 5.67 -27.65
CA PRO A 220 -31.73 5.66 -26.20
C PRO A 220 -32.96 6.30 -25.54
N MET A 221 -33.18 6.03 -24.25
CA MET A 221 -34.18 6.62 -23.34
C MET A 221 -35.52 5.87 -23.23
N ALA A 222 -35.57 4.82 -22.41
CA ALA A 222 -36.74 4.48 -21.59
C ALA A 222 -36.42 3.33 -20.63
N GLY A 223 -36.16 3.64 -19.36
CA GLY A 223 -36.03 2.64 -18.30
C GLY A 223 -35.32 3.24 -17.09
N GLY A 224 -36.09 3.71 -16.12
CA GLY A 224 -35.58 4.31 -14.90
C GLY A 224 -34.70 3.35 -14.14
N PHE A 225 -33.44 3.73 -13.96
CA PHE A 225 -32.61 3.24 -12.88
C PHE A 225 -33.09 3.96 -11.63
N GLU A 226 -33.92 3.30 -10.84
CA GLU A 226 -33.99 3.61 -9.43
C GLU A 226 -32.60 3.31 -8.89
N ASP A 227 -31.83 4.36 -8.61
CA ASP A 227 -30.55 4.32 -7.91
C ASP A 227 -30.78 3.73 -6.51
N GLU A 228 -30.81 2.41 -6.43
CA GLU A 228 -30.55 1.67 -5.21
C GLU A 228 -29.05 1.84 -4.95
N LEU A 229 -28.72 2.90 -4.20
CA LEU A 229 -27.40 3.11 -3.62
C LEU A 229 -26.97 1.76 -3.02
N PRO A 230 -25.79 1.22 -3.39
CA PRO A 230 -25.33 -0.02 -2.79
C PRO A 230 -25.23 0.22 -1.28
N GLU A 231 -26.14 -0.42 -0.54
CA GLU A 231 -26.02 -0.63 0.89
C GLU A 231 -24.59 -1.12 1.09
N ALA A 232 -23.79 -0.37 1.85
CA ALA A 232 -22.43 -0.75 2.19
C ALA A 232 -22.50 -2.11 2.90
N THR A 233 -22.38 -3.18 2.14
CA THR A 233 -22.26 -4.53 2.63
C THR A 233 -21.00 -4.52 3.45
N GLY A 234 -21.18 -4.46 4.77
CA GLY A 234 -20.12 -4.47 5.77
C GLY A 234 -19.44 -5.82 5.79
N GLU A 235 -18.82 -6.21 4.67
CA GLU A 235 -17.90 -7.31 4.64
C GLU A 235 -16.83 -7.03 5.69
N PRO A 236 -16.63 -7.94 6.64
CA PRO A 236 -15.63 -7.75 7.68
C PRO A 236 -14.29 -7.57 6.98
N LEU A 237 -13.65 -6.44 7.27
CA LEU A 237 -12.36 -6.09 6.69
C LEU A 237 -11.38 -7.26 6.84
N PRO A 238 -10.57 -7.57 5.80
CA PRO A 238 -9.52 -8.55 5.95
C PRO A 238 -8.60 -8.16 7.11
N PRO A 239 -7.91 -9.12 7.75
CA PRO A 239 -6.92 -8.79 8.77
C PRO A 239 -5.88 -7.80 8.21
N PRO A 240 -5.41 -6.83 9.01
CA PRO A 240 -4.37 -5.90 8.56
C PRO A 240 -3.08 -6.65 8.25
N ASP A 241 -2.37 -6.20 7.22
CA ASP A 241 -1.05 -6.74 6.86
C ASP A 241 -0.03 -6.45 7.97
N ARG A 242 -0.16 -5.27 8.58
CA ARG A 242 0.64 -4.85 9.72
C ARG A 242 -0.20 -4.13 10.76
N VAL A 243 0.03 -4.47 12.02
CA VAL A 243 -0.57 -3.79 13.17
C VAL A 243 0.46 -3.61 14.26
N ARG A 244 0.53 -2.42 14.85
CA ARG A 244 1.34 -2.14 16.03
C ARG A 244 0.49 -1.39 17.06
N THR A 245 0.52 -1.86 18.30
CA THR A 245 -0.02 -1.14 19.45
C THR A 245 1.12 -0.46 20.18
N ILE A 246 1.07 0.86 20.29
CA ILE A 246 2.12 1.69 20.90
C ILE A 246 1.57 2.24 22.22
N VAL A 247 2.25 1.93 23.33
CA VAL A 247 1.90 2.45 24.65
C VAL A 247 2.50 3.83 24.83
N ILE A 248 1.71 4.77 25.36
CA ILE A 248 2.17 6.14 25.60
C ILE A 248 2.74 6.22 27.02
N PRO A 249 4.04 6.55 27.21
CA PRO A 249 4.69 6.53 28.52
C PRO A 249 4.02 7.43 29.56
N ASP A 250 3.59 8.62 29.13
CA ASP A 250 2.95 9.63 29.98
C ASP A 250 1.40 9.50 29.98
N GLY A 251 0.86 8.40 29.44
CA GLY A 251 -0.55 8.03 29.53
C GLY A 251 -0.95 7.62 30.95
N PRO A 252 -2.26 7.60 31.27
CA PRO A 252 -2.73 7.22 32.60
C PRO A 252 -2.27 5.79 32.96
N ILE A 253 -1.61 5.64 34.12
CA ILE A 253 -0.90 4.43 34.58
C ILE A 253 -1.83 3.20 34.86
N ALA A 254 -3.12 3.27 34.53
CA ALA A 254 -4.12 2.38 35.12
C ALA A 254 -4.40 1.04 34.40
N ALA A 255 -3.98 0.79 33.15
CA ALA A 255 -4.68 -0.24 32.36
C ALA A 255 -3.90 -1.49 31.90
N TRP A 256 -2.58 -1.61 32.09
CA TRP A 256 -1.82 -2.74 31.52
C TRP A 256 -1.44 -3.86 32.52
N ARG A 257 -1.71 -3.72 33.82
CA ARG A 257 -1.43 -4.75 34.85
C ARG A 257 -2.59 -5.73 35.11
N GLY A 258 -3.53 -5.89 34.18
CA GLY A 258 -4.77 -6.65 34.42
C GLY A 258 -5.34 -7.44 33.25
N ALA A 259 -4.52 -7.91 32.31
CA ALA A 259 -4.92 -8.89 31.29
C ALA A 259 -3.93 -10.05 31.26
#